data_AF-A0A7J7IVT3-F1
#
_entry.id   AF-A0A7J7IVT3-F1
#
_cell.length_a   1.000
_cell.length_b   1.000
_cell.length_c   1.000
_cell.angle_alpha   90.00
_cell.angle_beta   90.00
_cell.angle_gamma   90.00
#
_symmetry.space_group_name_H-M   'P 1'
#
loop_
_entity.id
_entity.type
_entity.pdbx_description
1 polymer ?
#
loop_
_entity_poly.entity_id
_entity_poly.type
_entity_poly.pdbx_seq_one_letter_code
_entity_poly.pdbx_strand_id
1 'polypeptide(L)'
;MAQAARRVSKSAREVYRALKNRSDYFINKVHSNPESLGKIDFAHYKTALPGLKMVDEFEQAYGKVSIPYPKDPQDVTSKLNQEETKTLADSANLVKQLESEKVLSALYLKKLDELPKLADITMEMFYDYFPWTNPIGEQPKIFPFTPEFQPENATLNESAGFNRILRKIGLNIKV
;
A
#
# COMPACT_ATOMS: atom_id res chain seq x y z
N MET A 1 17.65 -15.61 -3.50
CA MET A 1 17.67 -14.32 -2.76
C MET A 1 17.47 -13.10 -3.66
N ALA A 2 18.03 -13.05 -4.88
CA ALA A 2 17.96 -11.87 -5.74
C ALA A 2 16.53 -11.48 -6.19
N GLN A 3 15.61 -12.44 -6.33
CA GLN A 3 14.29 -12.18 -6.92
C GLN A 3 13.31 -11.49 -5.95
N ALA A 4 13.31 -11.88 -4.67
CA ALA A 4 12.44 -11.26 -3.65
C ALA A 4 12.85 -9.80 -3.38
N ALA A 5 14.16 -9.52 -3.26
CA ALA A 5 14.67 -8.17 -3.04
C ALA A 5 14.36 -7.19 -4.18
N ARG A 6 14.16 -7.69 -5.42
CA ARG A 6 13.75 -6.89 -6.59
C ARG A 6 12.27 -6.54 -6.59
N ARG A 7 11.41 -7.38 -5.99
CA ARG A 7 9.95 -7.21 -5.95
C ARG A 7 9.49 -6.26 -4.85
N VAL A 8 10.32 -6.03 -3.83
CA VAL A 8 10.01 -5.12 -2.72
C VAL A 8 10.28 -3.67 -3.12
N SER A 9 9.34 -2.78 -2.79
CA SER A 9 9.46 -1.33 -3.02
C SER A 9 10.68 -0.75 -2.30
N LYS A 10 11.21 0.38 -2.77
CA LYS A 10 12.47 0.94 -2.25
C LYS A 10 12.42 1.22 -0.75
N SER A 11 11.29 1.70 -0.23
CA SER A 11 11.07 1.98 1.20
C SER A 11 10.95 0.72 2.06
N ALA A 12 10.40 -0.38 1.53
CA ALA A 12 10.19 -1.62 2.29
C ALA A 12 11.43 -2.55 2.30
N ARG A 13 12.51 -2.21 1.58
CA ARG A 13 13.72 -3.06 1.51
C ARG A 13 14.43 -3.22 2.84
N GLU A 14 14.47 -2.18 3.66
CA GLU A 14 15.11 -2.23 4.97
C GLU A 14 14.35 -3.15 5.92
N VAL A 15 13.01 -3.06 5.91
CA VAL A 15 12.12 -3.95 6.66
C VAL A 15 12.30 -5.41 6.22
N TYR A 16 12.36 -5.67 4.92
CA TYR A 16 12.61 -7.02 4.40
C TYR A 16 13.97 -7.58 4.84
N ARG A 17 15.03 -6.77 4.81
CA ARG A 17 16.36 -7.17 5.30
C ARG A 17 16.33 -7.51 6.79
N ALA A 18 15.66 -6.68 7.60
CA ALA A 18 15.52 -6.92 9.03
C ALA A 18 14.77 -8.23 9.32
N LEU A 19 13.65 -8.49 8.62
CA LEU A 19 12.89 -9.74 8.71
C LEU A 19 13.77 -10.94 8.35
N LYS A 20 14.51 -10.85 7.25
CA LYS A 20 15.39 -11.93 6.78
C LYS A 20 16.49 -12.23 7.80
N ASN A 21 17.18 -11.22 8.29
CA ASN A 21 18.21 -11.38 9.31
C ASN A 21 17.65 -12.05 10.57
N ARG A 22 16.43 -11.68 10.98
CA ARG A 22 15.78 -12.27 12.14
C ARG A 22 15.41 -13.74 11.90
N SER A 23 14.90 -14.06 10.72
CA SER A 23 14.60 -15.44 10.31
C SER A 23 15.85 -16.31 10.30
N ASP A 24 16.95 -15.85 9.69
CA ASP A 24 18.21 -16.59 9.63
C ASP A 24 18.83 -16.76 11.02
N TYR A 25 18.74 -15.72 11.86
CA TYR A 25 19.17 -15.79 13.25
C TYR A 25 18.44 -16.91 14.01
N PHE A 26 17.11 -17.01 13.87
CA PHE A 26 16.35 -18.06 14.54
C PHE A 26 16.68 -19.45 14.02
N ILE A 27 16.79 -19.62 12.70
CA ILE A 27 17.15 -20.90 12.07
C ILE A 27 18.53 -21.37 12.58
N ASN A 28 19.52 -20.49 12.56
CA ASN A 28 20.87 -20.80 13.06
C ASN A 28 20.85 -21.14 14.56
N LYS A 29 20.05 -20.42 15.36
CA LYS A 29 19.93 -20.68 16.80
C LYS A 29 19.29 -22.03 17.08
N VAL A 30 18.25 -22.40 16.35
CA VAL A 30 17.60 -23.72 16.44
C VAL A 30 18.59 -24.82 16.08
N HIS A 31 19.34 -24.68 14.99
CA HIS A 31 20.37 -25.66 14.60
C HIS A 31 21.56 -25.74 15.56
N SER A 32 21.88 -24.66 16.28
CA SER A 32 22.97 -24.66 17.26
C SER A 32 22.64 -25.38 18.57
N ASN A 33 21.35 -25.56 18.86
CA ASN A 33 20.91 -26.23 20.07
C ASN A 33 20.77 -27.73 19.80
N PRO A 34 21.33 -28.61 20.65
CA PRO A 34 21.14 -30.05 20.52
C PRO A 34 19.67 -30.43 20.75
N GLU A 35 19.17 -31.41 20.00
CA GLU A 35 17.79 -31.89 20.09
C GLU A 35 17.46 -32.57 21.43
N SER A 36 18.49 -33.06 22.14
CA SER A 36 18.37 -33.72 23.44
C SER A 36 19.17 -32.98 24.51
N LEU A 37 18.67 -33.05 25.75
CA LEU A 37 19.44 -32.69 26.94
C LEU A 37 20.82 -33.36 26.92
N GLY A 38 21.87 -32.60 27.24
CA GLY A 38 23.24 -33.12 27.25
C GLY A 38 23.36 -34.26 28.26
N LYS A 39 23.80 -35.44 27.84
CA LYS A 39 23.96 -36.61 28.73
C LYS A 39 25.00 -36.28 29.80
N ILE A 40 24.57 -36.29 31.06
CA ILE A 40 25.46 -36.14 32.22
C ILE A 40 26.02 -37.52 32.56
N ASP A 41 27.34 -37.64 32.68
CA ASP A 41 27.99 -38.87 33.14
C ASP A 41 27.96 -38.96 34.67
N PHE A 42 26.86 -39.50 35.21
CA PHE A 42 26.69 -39.71 36.65
C PHE A 42 27.63 -40.79 37.22
N ALA A 43 28.18 -41.68 36.39
CA ALA A 43 29.09 -42.73 36.87
C ALA A 43 30.43 -42.13 37.32
N HIS A 44 30.95 -41.16 36.57
CA HIS A 44 32.17 -40.43 36.96
C HIS A 44 31.99 -39.73 38.32
N TYR A 45 30.85 -39.05 38.54
CA TYR A 45 30.59 -38.34 39.80
C TYR A 45 30.38 -39.26 41.00
N LYS A 46 29.77 -40.43 40.81
CA LYS A 46 29.65 -41.44 41.87
C LYS A 46 31.01 -41.97 42.32
N THR A 47 31.99 -42.06 41.40
CA THR A 47 33.36 -42.48 41.75
C THR A 47 34.19 -41.38 42.41
N ALA A 48 34.00 -40.11 42.03
CA ALA A 48 34.75 -38.98 42.57
C ALA A 48 34.24 -38.52 43.96
N LEU A 49 32.96 -38.77 44.29
CA LEU A 49 32.33 -38.36 45.55
C LEU A 49 31.71 -39.57 46.28
N PRO A 50 32.53 -40.48 46.83
CA PRO A 50 32.03 -41.63 47.57
C PRO A 50 31.35 -41.18 48.88
N GLY A 51 30.04 -41.41 48.99
CA GLY A 51 29.27 -41.25 50.23
C GLY A 51 28.18 -40.16 50.24
N LEU A 52 28.05 -39.36 49.17
CA LEU A 52 27.02 -38.31 49.09
C LEU A 52 25.76 -38.83 48.38
N LYS A 53 24.67 -39.05 49.13
CA LYS A 53 23.34 -39.43 48.59
C LYS A 53 22.77 -38.45 47.55
N MET A 54 23.34 -37.25 47.45
CA MET A 54 22.93 -36.23 46.49
C MET A 54 23.05 -36.66 45.02
N VAL A 55 24.05 -37.48 44.64
CA VAL A 55 24.24 -37.83 43.21
C VAL A 55 23.06 -38.66 42.68
N ASP A 56 22.52 -39.57 43.50
CA ASP A 56 21.34 -40.38 43.14
C ASP A 56 20.05 -39.53 43.13
N GLU A 57 19.92 -38.57 44.06
CA GLU A 57 18.79 -37.62 44.08
C GLU A 57 18.79 -36.71 42.85
N PHE A 58 19.97 -36.25 42.40
CA PHE A 58 20.12 -35.44 41.18
C PHE A 58 19.86 -36.24 39.91
N GLU A 59 20.28 -37.50 39.83
CA GLU A 59 19.97 -38.38 38.70
C GLU A 59 18.44 -38.56 38.56
N GLN A 60 17.75 -38.82 39.68
CA GLN A 60 16.28 -38.93 39.68
C GLN A 60 15.58 -37.61 39.36
N ALA A 61 16.07 -36.48 39.88
CA ALA A 61 15.52 -35.17 39.60
C ALA A 61 15.71 -34.80 38.12
N TYR A 62 16.89 -35.06 37.56
CA TYR A 62 17.21 -34.78 36.16
C TYR A 62 16.34 -35.59 35.19
N GLY A 63 16.11 -36.87 35.49
CA GLY A 63 15.20 -37.72 34.70
C GLY A 63 13.73 -37.27 34.73
N LYS A 64 13.33 -36.48 35.73
CA LYS A 64 11.96 -35.94 35.87
C LYS A 64 11.79 -34.56 35.22
N VAL A 65 12.87 -33.89 34.82
CA VAL A 65 12.79 -32.57 34.18
C VAL A 65 12.30 -32.74 32.73
N SER A 66 11.01 -32.48 32.51
CA SER A 66 10.45 -32.28 31.19
C SER A 66 10.43 -30.79 30.87
N ILE A 67 11.03 -30.39 29.75
CA ILE A 67 10.97 -29.00 29.28
C ILE A 67 9.62 -28.83 28.56
N PRO A 68 8.68 -28.04 29.11
CA PRO A 68 7.40 -27.81 28.44
C PRO A 68 7.65 -27.05 27.14
N TYR A 69 7.00 -27.51 26.07
CA TYR A 69 7.05 -26.81 24.79
C TYR A 69 6.46 -25.40 24.96
N PRO A 70 7.05 -24.36 24.37
CA PRO A 70 6.51 -23.01 24.44
C PRO A 70 5.09 -22.99 23.87
N LYS A 71 4.13 -22.59 24.68
CA LYS A 71 2.76 -22.28 24.23
C LYS A 71 2.79 -20.91 23.57
N ASP A 72 2.01 -20.70 22.51
CA ASP A 72 1.78 -19.38 21.91
C ASP A 72 0.69 -18.66 22.73
N PRO A 73 1.03 -17.70 23.61
CA PRO A 73 0.03 -17.05 24.45
C PRO A 73 -0.79 -15.99 23.72
N GLN A 74 -0.41 -15.62 22.49
CA GLN A 74 -0.98 -14.47 21.78
C GLN A 74 -1.73 -14.85 20.49
N ASP A 75 -1.89 -16.15 20.22
CA ASP A 75 -2.48 -16.71 19.00
C ASP A 75 -1.95 -16.02 17.74
N VAL A 76 -0.64 -15.80 17.70
CA VAL A 76 0.02 -15.06 16.60
C VAL A 76 -0.15 -15.83 15.29
N THR A 77 -0.16 -17.16 15.36
CA THR A 77 -0.35 -18.04 14.22
C THR A 77 -1.72 -17.85 13.54
N SER A 78 -2.78 -17.70 14.32
CA SER A 78 -4.14 -17.51 13.79
C SER A 78 -4.28 -16.14 13.12
N LYS A 79 -3.75 -15.09 13.74
CA LYS A 79 -3.74 -13.73 13.19
C LYS A 79 -2.96 -13.66 11.88
N LEU A 80 -1.81 -14.32 11.81
CA LEU A 80 -0.98 -14.37 10.60
C LEU A 80 -1.74 -15.00 9.43
N ASN A 81 -2.43 -16.12 9.66
CA ASN A 81 -3.23 -16.78 8.61
C ASN A 81 -4.38 -15.87 8.12
N GLN A 82 -4.99 -15.08 9.01
CA GLN A 82 -6.00 -14.10 8.62
C GLN A 82 -5.40 -12.95 7.79
N GLU A 83 -4.21 -12.47 8.13
CA GLU A 83 -3.53 -11.43 7.34
C GLU A 83 -3.09 -11.96 5.97
N GLU A 84 -2.62 -13.21 5.89
CA GLU A 84 -2.24 -13.86 4.63
C GLU A 84 -3.43 -13.96 3.67
N THR A 85 -4.58 -14.47 4.15
CA THR A 85 -5.79 -14.59 3.33
C THR A 85 -6.30 -13.23 2.82
N LYS A 86 -6.28 -12.19 3.66
CA LYS A 86 -6.61 -10.81 3.27
C LYS A 86 -5.66 -10.29 2.19
N THR A 87 -4.35 -10.42 2.42
CA THR A 87 -3.32 -9.92 1.50
C THR A 87 -3.39 -10.63 0.14
N LEU A 88 -3.70 -11.92 0.12
CA LEU A 88 -3.91 -12.69 -1.11
C LEU A 88 -5.14 -12.18 -1.90
N ALA A 89 -6.24 -11.92 -1.21
CA ALA A 89 -7.45 -11.36 -1.83
C ALA A 89 -7.19 -9.96 -2.41
N ASP A 90 -6.52 -9.09 -1.65
CA ASP A 90 -6.17 -7.73 -2.09
C ASP A 90 -5.23 -7.76 -3.29
N SER A 91 -4.24 -8.66 -3.29
CA SER A 91 -3.33 -8.85 -4.42
C SER A 91 -4.07 -9.29 -5.68
N ALA A 92 -5.02 -10.23 -5.55
CA ALA A 92 -5.84 -10.68 -6.68
C ALA A 92 -6.74 -9.57 -7.24
N ASN A 93 -7.31 -8.73 -6.36
CA ASN A 93 -8.11 -7.58 -6.78
C ASN A 93 -7.26 -6.52 -7.51
N LEU A 94 -6.06 -6.24 -7.00
CA LEU A 94 -5.13 -5.30 -7.62
C LEU A 94 -4.72 -5.77 -9.02
N VAL A 95 -4.43 -7.06 -9.20
CA VAL A 95 -4.11 -7.62 -10.53
C VAL A 95 -5.26 -7.38 -11.52
N LYS A 96 -6.51 -7.66 -11.12
CA LYS A 96 -7.68 -7.42 -11.98
C LYS A 96 -7.85 -5.94 -12.36
N GLN A 97 -7.60 -5.03 -11.41
CA GLN A 97 -7.65 -3.58 -11.67
C GLN A 97 -6.56 -3.15 -12.66
N LEU A 98 -5.32 -3.64 -12.49
CA LEU A 98 -4.23 -3.31 -13.41
C LEU A 98 -4.47 -3.90 -14.81
N GLU A 99 -5.06 -5.08 -14.91
CA GLU A 99 -5.42 -5.67 -16.20
C GLU A 99 -6.49 -4.86 -16.93
N SER A 100 -7.52 -4.39 -16.23
CA SER A 100 -8.55 -3.52 -16.84
C SER A 100 -7.97 -2.17 -17.24
N GLU A 101 -7.13 -1.57 -16.40
CA GLU A 101 -6.44 -0.31 -16.69
C GLU A 101 -5.49 -0.42 -17.88
N LYS A 102 -4.78 -1.56 -18.02
CA LYS A 102 -3.93 -1.83 -19.17
C LYS A 102 -4.75 -1.87 -20.46
N VAL A 103 -5.92 -2.50 -20.45
CA VAL A 103 -6.81 -2.55 -21.62
C VAL A 103 -7.30 -1.15 -21.98
N LEU A 104 -7.76 -0.37 -20.98
CA LEU A 104 -8.18 1.02 -21.19
C LEU A 104 -7.05 1.89 -21.75
N SER A 105 -5.85 1.78 -21.18
CA SER A 105 -4.67 2.52 -21.63
C SER A 105 -4.31 2.18 -23.07
N ALA A 106 -4.40 0.92 -23.47
CA ALA A 106 -4.18 0.50 -24.85
C ALA A 106 -5.24 1.06 -25.81
N LEU A 107 -6.50 1.20 -25.37
CA LEU A 107 -7.54 1.88 -26.15
C LEU A 107 -7.25 3.38 -26.29
N TYR A 108 -6.84 4.05 -25.20
CA TYR A 108 -6.47 5.47 -25.25
C TYR A 108 -5.31 5.72 -26.21
N LEU A 109 -4.26 4.90 -26.18
CA LEU A 109 -3.14 5.02 -27.12
C LEU A 109 -3.60 4.93 -28.58
N LYS A 110 -4.47 3.97 -28.90
CA LYS A 110 -5.05 3.87 -30.26
C LYS A 110 -5.85 5.11 -30.64
N LYS A 111 -6.62 5.68 -29.70
CA LYS A 111 -7.38 6.91 -29.95
C LYS A 111 -6.48 8.13 -30.11
N LEU A 112 -5.35 8.18 -29.41
CA LEU A 112 -4.36 9.24 -29.60
C LEU A 112 -3.68 9.13 -30.97
N ASP A 113 -3.40 7.91 -31.44
CA ASP A 113 -2.82 7.69 -32.77
C ASP A 113 -3.79 8.05 -33.92
N GLU A 114 -5.11 7.98 -33.69
CA GLU A 114 -6.14 8.41 -34.63
C GLU A 114 -6.22 9.94 -34.78
N LEU A 115 -5.72 10.71 -33.79
CA LEU A 115 -5.79 12.17 -33.83
C LEU A 115 -4.80 12.75 -34.84
N PRO A 116 -5.18 13.80 -35.59
CA PRO A 116 -4.24 14.56 -36.40
C PRO A 116 -3.14 15.19 -35.52
N LYS A 117 -1.97 15.44 -36.13
CA LYS A 117 -0.87 16.09 -35.42
C LYS A 117 -1.30 17.46 -34.91
N LEU A 118 -0.83 17.84 -33.73
CA LEU A 118 -1.23 19.10 -33.09
C LEU A 118 -0.99 20.35 -33.96
N ALA A 119 0.06 20.34 -34.80
CA ALA A 119 0.36 21.46 -35.70
C ALA A 119 -0.65 21.63 -36.84
N ASP A 120 -1.36 20.56 -37.20
CA ASP A 120 -2.29 20.52 -38.33
C ASP A 120 -3.77 20.61 -37.89
N ILE A 121 -4.02 20.74 -36.57
CA ILE A 121 -5.37 20.87 -36.00
C ILE A 121 -5.84 22.31 -36.07
N THR A 122 -6.99 22.55 -36.70
CA THR A 122 -7.72 23.82 -36.57
C THR A 122 -8.58 23.83 -35.30
N MET A 123 -8.96 25.02 -34.83
CA MET A 123 -9.77 25.15 -33.62
C MET A 123 -11.15 24.51 -33.79
N GLU A 124 -11.73 24.55 -35.00
CA GLU A 124 -13.00 23.86 -35.27
C GLU A 124 -12.85 22.34 -35.14
N MET A 125 -11.81 21.76 -35.76
CA MET A 125 -11.52 20.33 -35.64
C MET A 125 -11.27 19.93 -34.18
N PHE A 126 -10.57 20.76 -33.41
CA PHE A 126 -10.35 20.52 -31.99
C PHE A 126 -11.68 20.43 -31.22
N TYR A 127 -12.63 21.32 -31.51
CA TYR A 127 -13.96 21.29 -30.89
C TYR A 127 -14.79 20.08 -31.34
N ASP A 128 -14.63 19.61 -32.58
CA ASP A 128 -15.30 18.39 -33.06
C ASP A 128 -14.81 17.13 -32.34
N TYR A 129 -13.49 17.01 -32.13
CA TYR A 129 -12.92 15.89 -31.36
C TYR A 129 -13.17 16.01 -29.86
N PHE A 130 -13.17 17.24 -29.32
CA PHE A 130 -13.28 17.53 -27.89
C PHE A 130 -14.45 18.48 -27.59
N PRO A 131 -15.71 18.02 -27.76
CA PRO A 131 -16.89 18.88 -27.69
C PRO A 131 -17.08 19.58 -26.32
N TRP A 132 -16.56 19.01 -25.23
CA TRP A 132 -16.64 19.62 -23.90
C TRP A 132 -15.76 20.87 -23.74
N THR A 133 -14.77 21.07 -24.60
CA THR A 133 -13.91 22.25 -24.59
C THR A 133 -14.50 23.42 -25.37
N ASN A 134 -15.54 23.16 -26.17
CA ASN A 134 -16.19 24.17 -26.97
C ASN A 134 -16.86 25.22 -26.05
N PRO A 135 -16.40 26.49 -26.07
CA PRO A 135 -16.95 27.53 -25.20
C PRO A 135 -18.40 27.87 -25.56
N ILE A 136 -18.79 27.67 -26.81
CA ILE A 136 -20.14 27.98 -27.31
C ILE A 136 -21.08 26.80 -27.00
N GLY A 137 -20.61 25.55 -27.02
CA GLY A 137 -21.45 24.38 -26.76
C GLY A 137 -22.63 24.27 -27.74
N GLU A 138 -23.77 23.72 -27.31
CA GLU A 138 -24.97 23.59 -28.16
C GLU A 138 -25.83 24.87 -28.23
N GLN A 139 -25.70 25.78 -27.26
CA GLN A 139 -26.48 27.02 -27.20
C GLN A 139 -25.56 28.24 -27.29
N PRO A 140 -25.89 29.28 -28.08
CA PRO A 140 -25.04 30.45 -28.22
C PRO A 140 -24.82 31.14 -26.87
N LYS A 141 -23.60 31.02 -26.33
CA LYS A 141 -23.16 31.69 -25.10
C LYS A 141 -22.54 33.04 -25.42
N ILE A 142 -22.71 33.99 -24.50
CA ILE A 142 -22.09 35.32 -24.61
C ILE A 142 -20.76 35.35 -23.87
N PHE A 143 -19.82 36.16 -24.36
CA PHE A 143 -18.57 36.42 -23.65
C PHE A 143 -18.85 37.29 -22.40
N PRO A 144 -18.24 36.98 -21.23
CA PRO A 144 -17.32 35.87 -20.95
C PRO A 144 -18.04 34.52 -20.79
N PHE A 145 -17.46 33.45 -21.33
CA PHE A 145 -18.03 32.09 -21.36
C PHE A 145 -18.03 31.38 -19.98
N THR A 146 -18.19 32.14 -18.91
CA THR A 146 -18.38 31.65 -17.55
C THR A 146 -19.87 31.54 -17.25
N PRO A 147 -20.31 30.56 -16.43
CA PRO A 147 -21.73 30.37 -16.11
C PRO A 147 -22.39 31.65 -15.59
N GLU A 148 -21.68 32.46 -14.80
CA GLU A 148 -22.18 33.68 -14.15
C GLU A 148 -22.66 34.78 -15.12
N PHE A 149 -22.12 34.82 -16.34
CA PHE A 149 -22.42 35.88 -17.31
C PHE A 149 -23.33 35.39 -18.44
N GLN A 150 -23.89 34.19 -18.33
CA GLN A 150 -24.85 33.67 -19.31
C GLN A 150 -26.28 34.13 -18.97
N PRO A 151 -27.09 34.46 -19.98
CA PRO A 151 -28.46 34.95 -19.78
C PRO A 151 -29.36 33.93 -19.06
N GLU A 152 -29.08 32.63 -19.19
CA GLU A 152 -29.80 31.57 -18.48
C GLU A 152 -29.59 31.62 -16.96
N ASN A 153 -28.42 32.07 -16.51
CA ASN A 153 -28.08 32.19 -15.10
C ASN A 153 -28.35 33.60 -14.54
N ALA A 154 -28.93 34.49 -15.36
CA ALA A 154 -29.31 35.84 -15.00
C ALA A 154 -30.64 35.86 -14.21
N THR A 155 -30.70 35.17 -13.06
CA THR A 155 -31.83 35.38 -12.14
C THR A 155 -31.60 36.62 -11.29
N LEU A 156 -32.28 37.72 -11.69
CA LEU A 156 -32.82 38.82 -10.86
C LEU A 156 -31.85 39.67 -10.00
N ASN A 157 -30.76 40.21 -10.55
CA ASN A 157 -30.32 41.56 -10.15
C ASN A 157 -29.58 42.31 -11.27
N GLU A 158 -30.34 42.86 -12.20
CA GLU A 158 -29.82 43.67 -13.32
C GLU A 158 -29.01 44.93 -12.91
N SER A 159 -28.77 45.18 -11.63
CA SER A 159 -27.88 46.24 -11.14
C SER A 159 -26.53 45.77 -10.59
N ALA A 160 -26.25 44.47 -10.45
CA ALA A 160 -25.05 44.04 -9.71
C ALA A 160 -23.78 43.88 -10.57
N GLY A 161 -23.88 43.57 -11.86
CA GLY A 161 -22.71 43.31 -12.70
C GLY A 161 -21.80 44.54 -12.86
N PHE A 162 -22.37 45.67 -13.28
CA PHE A 162 -21.64 46.93 -13.45
C PHE A 162 -21.19 47.50 -12.09
N ASN A 163 -22.05 47.48 -11.07
CA ASN A 163 -21.71 47.94 -9.72
C ASN A 163 -20.67 47.08 -8.98
N ARG A 164 -20.46 45.81 -9.39
CA ARG A 164 -19.40 44.94 -8.85
C ARG A 164 -18.06 45.20 -9.54
N ILE A 165 -18.05 45.52 -10.83
CA ILE A 165 -16.86 45.98 -11.58
C ILE A 165 -16.42 47.36 -11.09
N LEU A 166 -17.35 48.30 -10.96
CA LEU A 166 -17.07 49.63 -10.42
C LEU A 166 -16.53 49.57 -8.98
N ARG A 167 -17.06 48.68 -8.12
CA ARG A 167 -16.49 48.40 -6.79
C ARG A 167 -15.08 47.81 -6.83
N LYS A 168 -14.78 46.92 -7.78
CA LYS A 168 -13.41 46.40 -7.97
C LYS A 168 -12.42 47.49 -8.42
N ILE A 169 -12.90 48.53 -9.09
CA ILE A 169 -12.11 49.68 -9.57
C ILE A 169 -12.15 50.85 -8.55
N GLY A 170 -12.84 50.69 -7.42
CA GLY A 170 -12.88 51.67 -6.32
C GLY A 170 -13.87 52.83 -6.50
N LEU A 171 -14.73 52.79 -7.52
CA LEU A 171 -15.78 53.78 -7.75
C LEU A 171 -17.12 53.22 -7.27
N ASN A 172 -17.75 53.85 -6.28
CA ASN A 172 -19.01 53.40 -5.69
C ASN A 172 -20.10 54.44 -5.94
N ILE A 173 -20.85 54.29 -7.04
CA ILE A 173 -22.00 55.16 -7.33
C ILE A 173 -23.26 54.45 -6.82
N LYS A 174 -23.90 55.02 -5.80
CA LYS A 174 -25.23 54.58 -5.35
C LYS A 174 -26.27 55.21 -6.27
N VAL A 175 -27.13 54.37 -6.86
CA VAL A 175 -28.44 54.78 -7.39
C VAL A 175 -29.46 54.57 -6.28
#